data_AF-A0A6H2C3M9-F1
#
_entry.id   AF-A0A6H2C3M9-F1
#
_cell.length_a   1.000
_cell.length_b   1.000
_cell.length_c   1.000
_cell.angle_alpha   90.00
_cell.angle_beta   90.00
_cell.angle_gamma   90.00
#
_symmetry.space_group_name_H-M   'P 1'
#
loop_
_entity.id
_entity.type
_entity.pdbx_description
1 polymer ?
#
loop_
_entity_poly.entity_id
_entity_poly.type
_entity_poly.pdbx_seq_one_letter_code
_entity_poly.pdbx_strand_id
1 'polypeptide(L)' 'MPYTNEEGGLLNNFAKEPKLYQAEPPTNSQKRNYIILGIAAMLLIGGVIFVAFTVSNVS' A
#
# COMPACT_ATOMS: atom_id res chain seq x y z
N MET A 1 -10.12 -28.11 17.87
CA MET A 1 -10.26 -27.76 16.42
C MET A 1 -10.55 -26.27 16.32
N PRO A 2 -10.15 -25.55 15.24
CA PRO A 2 -10.40 -24.12 15.12
C PRO A 2 -11.90 -23.74 15.17
N TYR A 3 -12.79 -24.71 14.96
CA TYR A 3 -14.25 -24.58 14.95
C TYR A 3 -14.95 -25.12 16.21
N THR A 4 -14.23 -25.46 17.29
CA THR A 4 -14.83 -25.96 18.55
C THR A 4 -14.57 -25.00 19.72
N ASN A 5 -14.19 -23.75 19.44
CA ASN A 5 -13.86 -22.75 20.46
C ASN A 5 -15.11 -22.01 20.98
N GLU A 6 -16.30 -22.57 20.79
CA GLU A 6 -17.53 -22.04 21.36
C GLU A 6 -17.67 -22.52 22.81
N GLU A 7 -18.11 -21.65 23.72
CA GLU A 7 -18.21 -21.97 25.16
C GLU A 7 -19.16 -23.16 25.44
N GLY A 8 -20.11 -23.44 24.53
CA GLY A 8 -21.04 -24.57 24.62
C GLY A 8 -20.54 -25.89 24.01
N GLY A 9 -19.31 -25.94 23.47
CA GLY A 9 -18.75 -27.16 22.87
C GLY A 9 -19.35 -27.56 21.51
N LEU A 10 -20.18 -26.71 20.91
CA LEU A 10 -20.74 -26.91 19.57
C LEU A 10 -19.76 -26.48 18.47
N LEU A 11 -20.08 -26.88 17.25
CA LEU A 11 -19.30 -26.54 16.06
C LEU A 11 -19.64 -25.10 15.63
N ASN A 12 -18.67 -24.21 15.78
CA ASN A 12 -18.81 -22.79 15.48
C ASN A 12 -18.70 -22.55 13.95
N ASN A 13 -19.82 -22.13 13.34
CA ASN A 13 -19.90 -21.75 11.93
C ASN A 13 -19.92 -20.22 11.71
N PHE A 14 -19.56 -19.43 12.73
CA PHE A 14 -19.40 -17.99 12.60
C PHE A 14 -18.03 -17.65 12.02
N ALA A 15 -17.96 -16.54 11.29
CA ALA A 15 -16.71 -16.01 10.78
C ALA A 15 -15.78 -15.65 11.95
N LYS A 16 -14.52 -16.07 11.86
CA LYS A 16 -13.51 -15.71 12.86
C LYS A 16 -13.21 -14.22 12.75
N GLU A 17 -13.29 -13.51 13.86
CA GLU A 17 -12.89 -12.10 13.89
C GLU A 17 -11.43 -11.96 13.44
N PRO A 18 -11.14 -11.05 12.49
CA PRO A 18 -9.77 -10.79 12.09
C PRO A 18 -9.00 -10.22 13.27
N LYS A 19 -7.75 -10.64 13.42
CA LYS A 19 -6.87 -10.04 14.42
C LYS A 19 -6.66 -8.57 14.05
N LEU A 20 -7.15 -7.67 14.90
CA LEU A 20 -6.88 -6.24 14.80
C LEU A 20 -5.38 -6.02 15.00
N TYR A 21 -4.73 -5.37 14.02
CA TYR A 21 -3.35 -4.91 14.14
C TYR A 21 -3.34 -3.39 14.09
N GLN A 22 -2.52 -2.78 14.94
CA GLN A 22 -2.33 -1.33 14.94
C GLN A 22 -1.36 -0.94 13.83
N ALA A 23 -1.63 0.17 13.14
CA ALA A 23 -0.67 0.72 12.18
C ALA A 23 0.55 1.27 12.94
N GLU A 24 1.74 0.83 12.52
CA GLU A 24 2.99 1.38 13.03
C GLU A 24 3.42 2.61 12.21
N PRO A 25 4.04 3.61 12.86
CA PRO A 25 4.62 4.73 12.13
C PRO A 25 5.77 4.25 11.22
N PRO A 26 6.02 4.92 10.09
CA PRO A 26 7.08 4.52 9.19
C PRO A 26 8.47 4.65 9.84
N THR A 27 9.29 3.63 9.63
CA THR A 27 10.71 3.61 10.02
C THR A 27 11.51 4.65 9.22
N ASN A 28 12.71 4.99 9.70
CA ASN A 28 13.61 5.92 8.98
C ASN A 28 13.96 5.43 7.56
N SER A 29 14.10 4.11 7.38
CA SER A 29 14.34 3.52 6.05
C SER A 29 13.13 3.70 5.12
N GLN A 30 11.92 3.45 5.64
CA GLN A 30 10.68 3.66 4.88
C GLN A 30 10.51 5.14 4.49
N LYS A 31 10.77 6.08 5.40
CA LYS A 31 10.71 7.52 5.10
C LYS A 31 11.66 7.90 3.96
N ARG A 32 12.91 7.43 4.00
CA ARG A 32 13.89 7.64 2.91
C ARG A 32 13.39 7.04 1.59
N ASN A 33 12.86 5.82 1.62
CA ASN A 33 12.34 5.18 0.42
C ASN A 33 11.15 5.94 -0.16
N TYR A 34 10.27 6.50 0.66
CA TYR A 34 9.16 7.34 0.18
C TYR A 34 9.65 8.61 -0.52
N ILE A 35 10.71 9.24 -0.01
CA ILE A 35 11.33 10.39 -0.68
C ILE A 35 11.89 9.97 -2.05
N ILE A 36 12.61 8.84 -2.12
CA ILE A 36 13.15 8.32 -3.38
C ILE A 36 12.03 8.02 -4.38
N LEU A 37 10.96 7.35 -3.94
CA LEU A 37 9.80 7.06 -4.77
C LEU A 37 9.08 8.32 -5.25
N GLY A 38 8.96 9.34 -4.38
CA GLY A 38 8.40 10.64 -4.74
C GLY A 38 9.21 11.34 -5.83
N ILE A 39 10.54 11.34 -5.71
CA ILE A 39 11.44 11.89 -6.74
C ILE A 39 11.30 11.12 -8.05
N ALA A 40 11.31 9.78 -8.00
CA ALA A 40 11.16 8.95 -9.19
C ALA A 40 9.82 9.20 -9.90
N ALA A 41 8.72 9.32 -9.15
CA ALA A 41 7.41 9.63 -9.70
C ALA A 41 7.38 11.02 -10.36
N MET A 42 7.96 12.04 -9.72
CA MET A 42 8.03 13.39 -10.27
C MET A 42 8.86 13.44 -11.57
N LEU A 43 10.00 12.74 -11.61
CA LEU A 43 10.83 12.64 -12.81
C LEU A 43 10.09 11.93 -13.94
N LEU A 44 9.37 10.84 -13.65
CA LEU A 44 8.60 10.12 -14.64
C LEU A 44 7.49 11.01 -15.23
N ILE A 45 6.67 11.63 -14.38
CA ILE A 45 5.57 12.48 -14.82
C ILE A 45 6.11 13.69 -15.58
N GLY A 46 7.13 14.38 -15.03
CA GLY A 46 7.77 15.51 -15.68
C GLY A 46 8.40 15.14 -17.02
N GLY A 47 9.05 13.99 -17.12
CA GLY A 47 9.62 13.47 -18.37
C GLY A 47 8.56 13.19 -19.42
N VAL A 48 7.43 12.58 -19.06
CA VAL A 48 6.32 12.33 -19.99
C VAL A 48 5.71 13.64 -20.48
N ILE A 49 5.46 14.61 -19.58
CA ILE A 49 4.96 15.93 -19.95
C ILE A 49 5.94 16.64 -20.88
N PHE A 50 7.23 16.59 -20.56
CA PHE A 50 8.28 17.17 -21.39
C PHE A 50 8.27 16.58 -22.79
N VAL A 51 8.27 15.25 -22.93
CA VAL A 51 8.20 14.57 -24.24
C VAL A 51 6.94 14.96 -25.01
N ALA A 52 5.78 14.97 -24.35
CA ALA A 52 4.52 15.35 -24.99
C ALA A 52 4.58 16.80 -25.51
N PHE A 53 5.11 17.72 -24.71
CA PHE A 53 5.23 19.12 -25.08
C PHE A 53 6.22 19.33 -26.23
N THR A 54 7.41 18.70 -26.17
CA THR A 54 8.44 18.87 -27.20
C THR A 54 7.96 18.35 -28.54
N VAL A 55 7.38 17.16 -28.58
CA VAL A 55 6.88 16.58 -29.85
C VAL A 55 5.69 17.38 -30.40
N SER A 56 4.83 17.93 -29.55
CA SER A 56 3.66 18.71 -30.01
C SER A 56 4.01 20.10 -30.55
N ASN A 57 5.14 20.69 -30.13
CA ASN A 57 5.52 22.06 -30.48
C ASN A 57 6.68 22.14 -31.49
N VAL A 58 7.35 21.02 -31.79
CA VAL A 58 8.28 20.96 -32.93
C VAL A 58 7.43 20.86 -34.20
N SER A 59 7.31 22.00 -34.89
CA SER A 59 6.72 22.12 -36.24
C SER A 59 7.77 21.90 -37.33
#